data_AF-A0A2S9FHR8-F1
#
_entry.id   AF-A0A2S9FHR8-F1
#
_cell.length_a   1.000
_cell.length_b   1.000
_cell.length_c   1.000
_cell.angle_alpha   90.00
_cell.angle_beta   90.00
_cell.angle_gamma   90.00
#
_symmetry.space_group_name_H-M   'P 1'
#
loop_
_entity.id
_entity.type
_entity.pdbx_description
1 polymer ?
#
loop_
_entity_poly.entity_id
_entity_poly.type
_entity_poly.pdbx_seq_one_letter_code
_entity_poly.pdbx_strand_id
1 'polypeptide(L)'
;MTDRLDPLEASRQIENSYKRYLKTLLSPRDGKLAEAFDAEIDATNMLTKGPILELTPPYETGSTPRQLIEEGVLHSDFGQLGFPVDQPLYIHQETSIRKFLDGRNLVVSTGTGSGKTESFLMP
;
A
#
# COMPACT_ATOMS: atom_id res chain seq x y z
N MET A 1 9.49 -15.38 -23.17
CA MET A 1 9.43 -15.89 -21.79
C MET A 1 9.07 -14.71 -20.92
N THR A 2 7.91 -14.73 -20.26
CA THR A 2 7.49 -13.62 -19.43
C THR A 2 8.40 -13.57 -18.21
N ASP A 3 9.09 -12.45 -18.02
CA ASP A 3 10.05 -12.14 -16.96
C ASP A 3 9.31 -11.96 -15.63
N ARG A 4 8.68 -13.04 -15.14
CA ARG A 4 7.78 -12.99 -13.98
C ARG A 4 8.59 -13.21 -12.70
N LEU A 5 8.64 -12.20 -11.84
CA LEU A 5 9.23 -12.29 -10.51
C LEU A 5 8.57 -13.44 -9.73
N ASP A 6 9.39 -14.39 -9.26
CA ASP A 6 8.99 -15.38 -8.26
C ASP A 6 9.29 -14.80 -6.87
N PRO A 7 8.28 -14.37 -6.10
CA PRO A 7 8.49 -13.75 -4.78
C PRO A 7 9.04 -14.73 -3.74
N LEU A 8 8.83 -16.04 -3.91
CA LEU A 8 9.37 -17.06 -3.00
C LEU A 8 10.87 -17.22 -3.25
N GLU A 9 11.28 -17.26 -4.52
CA GLU A 9 12.69 -17.30 -4.90
C GLU A 9 13.42 -16.01 -4.49
N ALA A 10 12.83 -14.84 -4.76
CA ALA A 10 13.39 -13.56 -4.38
C ALA A 10 13.59 -13.46 -2.85
N SER A 11 12.61 -13.89 -2.05
CA SER A 11 12.74 -13.91 -0.59
C SER A 11 13.88 -14.82 -0.13
N ARG A 12 14.04 -16.01 -0.73
CA ARG A 12 15.15 -16.93 -0.42
C ARG A 12 16.51 -16.32 -0.79
N GLN A 13 16.60 -15.62 -1.92
CA GLN A 13 17.83 -14.95 -2.34
C GLN A 13 18.22 -13.78 -1.42
N ILE A 14 17.25 -13.01 -0.94
CA ILE A 14 17.46 -11.94 0.04
C ILE A 14 17.98 -12.53 1.36
N GLU A 15 17.33 -13.57 1.88
CA GLU A 15 17.77 -14.24 3.12
C GLU A 15 19.19 -14.78 3.00
N ASN A 16 19.49 -15.52 1.93
CA ASN A 16 20.82 -16.09 1.70
C ASN A 16 21.90 -15.01 1.56
N SER A 17 21.56 -13.88 0.92
CA SER A 17 22.49 -12.77 0.77
C SER A 17 22.76 -12.08 2.11
N TYR A 18 21.73 -11.94 2.94
CA TYR A 18 21.89 -11.38 4.28
C TYR A 18 22.68 -12.30 5.23
N LYS A 19 22.43 -13.61 5.20
CA LYS A 19 23.22 -14.61 5.93
C LYS A 19 24.71 -14.54 5.54
N ARG A 20 25.02 -14.51 4.23
CA ARG A 20 26.40 -14.32 3.75
C ARG A 20 27.02 -13.02 4.24
N TYR A 21 26.28 -11.92 4.21
CA TYR A 21 26.76 -10.63 4.71
C TYR A 21 27.14 -10.70 6.19
N LEU A 22 26.31 -11.30 7.04
CA LEU A 22 26.61 -11.48 8.47
C LEU A 22 27.87 -12.33 8.70
N LYS A 23 28.04 -13.41 7.94
CA LYS A 23 29.25 -14.26 7.97
C LYS A 23 30.52 -13.50 7.62
N THR A 24 30.46 -12.62 6.63
CA THR A 24 31.59 -11.77 6.22
C THR A 24 31.87 -10.62 7.19
N LEU A 25 30.88 -10.18 7.96
CA LEU A 25 31.01 -9.03 8.86
C LEU A 25 31.75 -9.38 10.15
N LEU A 26 31.46 -10.53 10.75
CA LEU A 26 31.95 -10.91 12.07
C LEU A 26 33.09 -11.93 12.08
N SER A 27 33.50 -12.44 10.91
CA SER A 27 34.45 -13.54 10.66
C SER A 27 35.49 -13.77 11.78
N PRO A 28 35.19 -14.65 12.76
CA PRO A 28 36.08 -14.90 13.89
C PRO A 28 37.42 -15.51 13.45
N ARG A 29 38.51 -15.16 14.14
CA ARG A 29 39.84 -15.72 13.85
C ARG A 29 40.03 -17.16 14.36
N ASP A 30 39.31 -17.51 15.43
CA ASP A 30 39.30 -18.87 15.95
C ASP A 30 38.38 -19.74 15.09
N GLY A 31 38.91 -20.85 14.57
CA GLY A 31 38.19 -21.72 13.65
C GLY A 31 36.94 -22.36 14.26
N LYS A 32 36.96 -22.74 15.54
CA LYS A 32 35.80 -23.35 16.20
C LYS A 32 34.69 -22.32 16.41
N LEU A 33 35.05 -21.08 16.76
CA LEU A 33 34.07 -20.00 16.88
C LEU A 33 33.50 -19.61 15.52
N ALA A 34 34.32 -19.59 14.46
CA ALA A 34 33.85 -19.33 13.11
C ALA A 34 32.86 -20.40 12.62
N GLU A 35 33.17 -21.68 12.82
CA GLU A 35 32.28 -22.80 12.48
C GLU A 35 30.97 -22.74 13.27
N ALA A 36 31.04 -22.49 14.58
CA ALA A 36 29.85 -22.36 15.42
C ALA A 36 28.97 -21.18 15.01
N PHE A 37 29.58 -20.03 14.69
CA PHE A 37 28.87 -18.85 14.22
C PHE A 37 28.17 -19.11 12.89
N ASP A 38 28.88 -19.68 11.91
CA ASP A 38 28.33 -19.97 10.60
C ASP A 38 27.15 -20.94 10.67
N ALA A 39 27.24 -21.95 11.55
CA ALA A 39 26.16 -22.91 11.79
C ALA A 39 24.90 -22.26 12.36
N GLU A 40 25.04 -21.38 13.35
CA GLU A 40 23.91 -20.64 13.93
C GLU A 40 23.25 -19.69 12.91
N ILE A 41 24.06 -19.01 12.09
CA ILE A 41 23.55 -18.13 11.02
C ILE A 41 22.81 -18.91 9.94
N ASP A 42 23.26 -20.11 9.57
CA ASP A 42 22.56 -20.93 8.58
C ASP A 42 21.25 -21.50 9.13
N ALA A 43 21.25 -21.96 10.38
CA ALA A 43 20.11 -22.60 11.03
C ALA A 43 19.00 -21.62 11.43
N THR A 44 19.33 -20.35 11.70
CA THR A 44 18.33 -19.40 12.17
C THR A 44 17.29 -19.04 11.10
N ASN A 45 16.03 -18.99 11.53
CA ASN A 45 14.89 -18.49 10.77
C ASN A 45 14.42 -17.10 11.30
N MET A 46 15.16 -16.50 12.23
CA MET A 46 14.76 -15.24 12.88
C MET A 46 15.16 -14.00 12.08
N LEU A 47 15.96 -14.15 11.02
CA LEU A 47 16.48 -13.03 10.23
C LEU A 47 15.44 -12.45 9.26
N THR A 48 14.45 -13.25 8.85
CA THR A 48 13.37 -12.81 7.96
C THR A 48 12.04 -13.43 8.39
N LYS A 49 10.93 -12.81 7.98
CA LYS A 49 9.58 -13.39 8.15
C LYS A 49 9.05 -14.02 6.86
N GLY A 50 9.92 -14.20 5.86
CA GLY A 50 9.52 -14.53 4.50
C GLY A 50 8.76 -13.40 3.80
N PRO A 51 8.16 -13.67 2.63
CA PRO A 51 7.36 -12.69 1.91
C PRO A 51 6.06 -12.40 2.66
N ILE A 52 5.73 -11.11 2.81
CA ILE A 52 4.46 -10.67 3.37
C ILE A 52 3.43 -10.68 2.25
N LEU A 53 2.35 -11.44 2.44
CA LEU A 53 1.18 -11.39 1.57
C LEU A 53 0.15 -10.46 2.20
N GLU A 54 -0.05 -9.30 1.58
CA GLU A 54 -1.07 -8.35 1.95
C GLU A 54 -2.16 -8.34 0.89
N LEU A 55 -3.42 -8.36 1.32
CA LEU A 55 -4.58 -8.14 0.45
C LEU A 55 -5.08 -6.73 0.73
N THR A 56 -5.05 -5.87 -0.28
CA THR A 56 -5.66 -4.54 -0.23
C THR A 56 -6.93 -4.57 -1.08
N PRO A 57 -8.08 -5.04 -0.53
CA PRO A 57 -9.32 -5.01 -1.29
C PRO A 57 -9.65 -3.56 -1.67
N PRO A 58 -10.27 -3.33 -2.84
CA PRO A 58 -10.70 -1.99 -3.22
C PRO A 58 -11.70 -1.45 -2.19
N TYR A 59 -11.65 -0.14 -1.96
CA TYR A 59 -12.65 0.53 -1.12
C TYR A 59 -14.02 0.45 -1.79
N GLU A 60 -15.06 0.45 -0.97
CA GLU A 60 -16.45 0.51 -1.44
C GLU A 60 -16.66 1.78 -2.27
N THR A 61 -17.34 1.61 -3.40
CA THR A 61 -17.66 2.67 -4.36
C THR A 61 -19.11 3.12 -4.22
N GLY A 62 -19.33 4.42 -4.32
CA GLY A 62 -20.64 5.06 -4.35
C GLY A 62 -20.99 5.56 -5.76
N SER A 63 -21.61 6.73 -5.81
CA SER A 63 -22.03 7.38 -7.05
C SER A 63 -20.84 7.90 -7.88
N THR A 64 -21.05 8.03 -9.19
CA THR A 64 -20.12 8.77 -10.06
C THR A 64 -20.34 10.28 -9.89
N PRO A 65 -19.34 11.12 -10.17
CA PRO A 65 -19.55 12.57 -10.20
C PRO A 65 -20.67 12.99 -11.17
N ARG A 66 -20.86 12.29 -12.30
CA ARG A 66 -21.98 12.52 -13.21
C ARG A 66 -23.33 12.35 -12.51
N GLN A 67 -23.50 11.27 -11.75
CA GLN A 67 -24.74 11.03 -10.99
C GLN A 67 -24.96 12.12 -9.94
N LEU A 68 -23.90 12.58 -9.27
CA LEU A 68 -24.00 13.68 -8.31
C LEU A 68 -24.32 15.03 -8.96
N ILE A 69 -23.88 15.26 -10.20
CA ILE A 69 -24.29 16.43 -11.00
C ILE A 69 -25.79 16.34 -11.35
N GLU A 70 -26.25 15.17 -11.79
CA GLU A 70 -27.67 14.92 -12.11
C GLU A 70 -28.57 15.05 -10.88
N GLU A 71 -28.07 14.67 -9.69
CA GLU A 71 -28.74 14.86 -8.40
C GLU A 71 -28.75 16.33 -7.93
N GLY A 72 -27.92 17.20 -8.53
CA GLY A 72 -27.75 18.59 -8.12
C GLY A 72 -26.85 18.78 -6.88
N VAL A 73 -26.10 17.74 -6.49
CA VAL A 73 -25.11 17.78 -5.41
C VAL A 73 -23.83 18.48 -5.88
N LEU A 74 -23.39 18.18 -7.10
CA LEU A 74 -22.25 18.83 -7.75
C LEU A 74 -22.73 19.81 -8.82
N HIS A 75 -21.97 20.89 -9.03
CA HIS A 75 -22.25 21.85 -10.09
C HIS A 75 -22.02 21.22 -11.48
N SER A 76 -22.79 21.61 -12.50
CA SER A 76 -22.68 21.09 -13.87
C SER A 76 -21.29 21.25 -14.48
N ASP A 77 -20.58 22.31 -14.07
CA ASP A 77 -19.23 22.61 -14.56
C ASP A 77 -18.13 21.81 -13.85
N PHE A 78 -18.46 20.97 -12.87
CA PHE A 78 -17.49 20.14 -12.15
C PHE A 78 -16.66 19.26 -13.10
N GLY A 79 -17.26 18.77 -14.18
CA GLY A 79 -16.55 18.00 -15.21
C GLY A 79 -15.45 18.77 -15.95
N GLN A 80 -15.42 20.10 -15.87
CA GLN A 80 -14.38 20.93 -16.48
C GLN A 80 -13.08 20.95 -15.65
N LEU A 81 -13.12 20.46 -14.40
CA LEU A 81 -11.98 20.46 -13.47
C LEU A 81 -10.99 19.31 -13.72
N GLY A 82 -11.22 18.48 -14.74
CA GLY A 82 -10.34 17.36 -15.10
C GLY A 82 -10.52 16.10 -14.25
N PHE A 83 -11.58 16.03 -13.43
CA PHE A 83 -11.94 14.80 -12.71
C PHE A 83 -12.66 13.81 -13.64
N PRO A 84 -12.41 12.49 -13.49
CA PRO A 84 -13.11 11.46 -14.26
C PRO A 84 -14.58 11.35 -13.79
N VAL A 85 -15.49 12.00 -14.51
CA VAL A 85 -16.91 12.10 -14.12
C VAL A 85 -17.70 10.79 -14.20
N ASP A 86 -17.19 9.82 -14.95
CA ASP A 86 -17.81 8.50 -15.14
C ASP A 86 -17.23 7.42 -14.21
N GLN A 87 -16.18 7.74 -13.45
CA GLN A 87 -15.60 6.82 -12.48
C GLN A 87 -16.34 6.94 -11.13
N PRO A 88 -16.78 5.82 -10.52
CA PRO A 88 -17.38 5.86 -9.19
C PRO A 88 -16.43 6.44 -8.15
N LEU A 89 -16.94 7.34 -7.32
CA LEU A 89 -16.22 7.82 -6.14
C LEU A 89 -16.17 6.71 -5.09
N TYR A 90 -15.16 6.74 -4.23
CA TYR A 90 -15.24 5.94 -3.01
C TYR A 90 -16.27 6.52 -2.05
N ILE A 91 -16.93 5.66 -1.27
CA ILE A 91 -17.98 6.08 -0.32
C ILE A 91 -17.50 7.21 0.61
N HIS A 92 -16.24 7.18 1.06
CA HIS A 92 -15.69 8.23 1.93
C HIS A 92 -15.50 9.57 1.20
N GLN A 93 -15.26 9.56 -0.12
CA GLN A 93 -15.17 10.78 -0.93
C GLN A 93 -16.55 11.40 -1.11
N GLU A 94 -17.54 10.61 -1.55
CA GLU A 94 -18.93 11.08 -1.68
C GLU A 94 -19.49 11.58 -0.34
N THR A 95 -19.24 10.84 0.74
CA THR A 95 -19.64 11.24 2.10
C THR A 95 -19.02 12.58 2.50
N SER A 96 -17.79 12.86 2.06
CA SER A 96 -17.11 14.13 2.35
C SER A 96 -17.76 15.29 1.61
N ILE A 97 -18.09 15.12 0.32
CA ILE A 97 -18.82 16.12 -0.48
C ILE A 97 -20.14 16.47 0.21
N ARG A 98 -20.97 15.47 0.51
CA ARG A 98 -22.29 15.69 1.12
C ARG A 98 -22.18 16.38 2.49
N LYS A 99 -21.26 15.94 3.36
CA LYS A 99 -21.05 16.56 4.68
C LYS A 99 -20.57 18.00 4.58
N PHE A 100 -19.70 18.30 3.61
CA PHE A 100 -19.20 19.67 3.40
C PHE A 100 -20.34 20.60 2.96
N LEU A 101 -21.18 20.16 2.03
CA LEU A 101 -22.36 20.91 1.59
C LEU A 101 -23.37 21.14 2.72
N ASP A 102 -23.46 20.22 3.68
CA ASP A 102 -24.22 20.39 4.93
C ASP A 102 -23.55 21.34 5.96
N GLY A 103 -22.45 22.01 5.59
CA GLY A 103 -21.72 22.95 6.45
C GLY A 103 -20.91 22.29 7.58
N ARG A 104 -20.52 21.02 7.42
CA ARG A 104 -19.78 20.26 8.45
C ARG A 104 -18.27 20.33 8.21
N ASN A 105 -17.53 20.42 9.32
CA ASN A 105 -16.09 20.15 9.30
C ASN A 105 -15.81 18.68 8.99
N LEU A 106 -14.76 18.43 8.20
CA LEU A 106 -14.39 17.09 7.75
C LEU A 106 -13.17 16.54 8.48
N VAL A 107 -13.27 15.27 8.90
CA VAL A 107 -12.14 14.42 9.28
C VAL A 107 -12.29 13.11 8.51
N VAL A 108 -11.29 12.78 7.69
CA VAL A 108 -11.30 11.56 6.85
C VAL A 108 -10.17 10.64 7.30
N SER A 109 -10.53 9.54 7.97
CA SER A 109 -9.58 8.58 8.57
C SER A 109 -9.59 7.24 7.83
N THR A 110 -8.87 7.17 6.71
CA THR A 110 -8.69 5.95 5.90
C THR A 110 -7.20 5.66 5.67
N GLY A 111 -6.85 4.50 5.08
CA GLY A 111 -5.47 4.11 4.81
C GLY A 111 -4.76 4.98 3.77
N THR A 112 -3.43 4.90 3.69
CA THR A 112 -2.63 5.56 2.65
C THR A 112 -3.05 5.05 1.26
N GLY A 113 -3.09 5.95 0.27
CA GLY A 113 -3.51 5.60 -1.09
C GLY A 113 -5.01 5.35 -1.27
N SER A 114 -5.85 5.61 -0.26
CA SER A 114 -7.30 5.37 -0.36
C SER A 114 -8.07 6.39 -1.19
N GLY A 115 -7.43 7.47 -1.67
CA GLY A 115 -8.14 8.60 -2.28
C GLY A 115 -8.66 9.66 -1.29
N LYS A 116 -7.98 9.85 -0.14
CA LYS A 116 -8.32 10.93 0.82
C LYS A 116 -8.17 12.31 0.22
N THR A 117 -7.16 12.51 -0.62
CA THR A 117 -6.85 13.83 -1.20
C THR A 117 -8.07 14.38 -1.95
N GLU A 118 -8.73 13.54 -2.73
CA GLU A 118 -9.93 13.86 -3.49
C GLU A 118 -11.11 14.22 -2.56
N SER A 119 -11.16 13.67 -1.34
CA SER A 119 -12.17 14.04 -0.33
C SER A 119 -12.04 15.48 0.15
N PHE A 120 -10.90 16.14 -0.09
CA PHE A 120 -10.65 17.54 0.24
C PHE A 120 -10.46 18.45 -0.99
N LEU A 121 -10.30 17.88 -2.19
CA LEU A 121 -10.18 18.64 -3.44
C LEU A 121 -11.51 18.81 -4.17
N MET A 122 -12.45 17.87 -3.99
CA MET A 122 -13.75 17.90 -4.66
C MET A 122 -14.80 18.80 -3.99
N PRO A 123 -14.94 18.84 -2.65
CA PRO A 123 -15.85 19.77 -1.99
C PRO A 123 -15.37 21.23 -2.11
#